data_AF-A0A8I1S5W1-F1
#
_entry.id   AF-A0A8I1S5W1-F1
#
_cell.length_a   1.000
_cell.length_b   1.000
_cell.length_c   1.000
_cell.angle_alpha   90.00
_cell.angle_beta   90.00
_cell.angle_gamma   90.00
#
_symmetry.space_group_name_H-M   'P 1'
#
loop_
_entity.id
_entity.type
_entity.pdbx_description
1 polymer ?
#
loop_
_entity_poly.entity_id
_entity_poly.type
_entity_poly.pdbx_seq_one_letter_code
_entity_poly.pdbx_strand_id
1 'polypeptide(L)'
;MNLDTIKTVAMWALIAIAVIGILLAIVVKKIVGKIISLVLAAVLVFFCWQQRDKVLNAGEALKAKACSTANADLPSFFGIKVTVPADWCTR
;
A
#
# COMPACT_ATOMS: atom_id res chain seq x y z
N MET A 1 25.07 -53.81 -23.22
CA MET A 1 25.05 -52.80 -22.14
C MET A 1 24.56 -53.50 -20.88
N ASN A 2 25.38 -53.60 -19.84
CA ASN A 2 25.12 -54.46 -18.67
C ASN A 2 23.90 -53.95 -17.87
N LEU A 3 23.05 -54.88 -17.42
CA LEU A 3 21.85 -54.59 -16.62
C LEU A 3 22.17 -53.81 -15.34
N ASP A 4 23.35 -54.05 -14.75
CA ASP A 4 23.84 -53.33 -13.56
C ASP A 4 24.13 -51.85 -13.83
N THR A 5 24.60 -51.52 -15.02
CA THR A 5 24.80 -50.13 -15.44
C THR A 5 23.48 -49.40 -15.55
N ILE A 6 22.45 -50.04 -16.10
CA ILE A 6 21.10 -49.46 -16.25
C ILE A 6 20.47 -49.23 -14.88
N LYS A 7 20.55 -50.20 -13.97
CA LYS A 7 20.04 -50.07 -12.60
C LYS A 7 20.71 -48.93 -11.84
N THR A 8 22.02 -48.81 -11.97
CA THR A 8 22.79 -47.77 -11.28
C THR A 8 22.41 -46.39 -11.81
N VAL A 9 22.39 -46.20 -13.13
CA VAL A 9 22.04 -44.90 -13.74
C VAL A 9 20.59 -44.51 -13.43
N ALA A 10 19.65 -45.46 -13.47
CA ALA A 10 18.24 -45.20 -13.13
C ALA A 10 18.07 -44.74 -11.67
N MET A 11 18.82 -45.35 -10.74
CA MET A 11 18.79 -44.97 -9.32
C MET A 11 19.33 -43.54 -9.11
N TRP A 12 20.46 -43.19 -9.73
CA TRP A 12 21.02 -41.83 -9.64
C TRP A 12 20.13 -40.79 -10.32
N ALA A 13 19.45 -41.13 -11.42
CA ALA A 13 18.53 -40.24 -12.10
C ALA A 13 17.32 -39.86 -11.22
N LEU A 14 16.75 -40.82 -10.49
CA LEU A 14 15.63 -40.55 -9.57
C LEU A 14 16.05 -39.63 -8.41
N ILE A 15 17.24 -39.86 -7.85
CA ILE A 15 17.79 -39.02 -6.79
C ILE A 15 18.02 -37.59 -7.32
N ALA A 16 18.58 -37.45 -8.51
CA ALA A 16 18.81 -36.14 -9.13
C ALA A 16 17.51 -35.36 -9.35
N ILE A 17 16.45 -36.01 -9.84
CA ILE A 17 15.13 -35.39 -10.04
C ILE A 17 14.51 -34.96 -8.71
N ALA A 18 14.64 -35.78 -7.66
CA ALA A 18 14.14 -35.44 -6.33
C ALA A 18 14.84 -34.18 -5.78
N VAL A 19 16.17 -34.09 -5.92
CA VAL A 19 16.95 -32.93 -5.48
C VAL A 19 16.57 -31.66 -6.25
N ILE A 20 16.41 -31.75 -7.57
CA ILE A 20 15.99 -30.63 -8.42
C ILE A 20 14.58 -30.16 -8.05
N GLY A 21 13.65 -31.10 -7.80
CA GLY A 21 12.29 -30.80 -7.37
C GLY A 21 12.25 -30.01 -6.06
N ILE A 22 13.08 -30.40 -5.08
CA ILE A 22 13.18 -29.69 -3.79
C ILE A 22 13.77 -28.28 -3.99
N LEU A 23 14.82 -28.14 -4.80
CA LEU A 23 15.41 -26.84 -5.10
C LEU A 23 14.39 -25.90 -5.77
N LEU A 24 13.64 -26.38 -6.76
CA LEU A 24 12.57 -25.63 -7.41
C LEU A 24 11.49 -25.19 -6.40
N ALA A 25 11.07 -26.07 -5.50
CA ALA A 25 10.09 -25.74 -4.46
C ALA A 25 10.57 -24.60 -3.53
N ILE A 26 11.85 -24.57 -3.19
CA ILE A 26 12.45 -23.49 -2.38
C ILE A 26 12.48 -22.17 -3.17
N VAL A 27 12.83 -22.23 -4.45
CA VAL A 27 12.85 -21.04 -5.33
C VAL A 27 11.45 -20.45 -5.48
N VAL A 28 10.43 -21.29 -5.70
CA VAL A 28 9.03 -20.85 -5.80
C VAL A 28 8.59 -20.16 -4.49
N LYS A 29 8.91 -20.72 -3.31
CA LYS A 29 8.61 -20.05 -2.02
C LYS A 29 9.25 -18.67 -1.90
N LYS A 30 10.49 -18.49 -2.38
CA LYS A 30 11.16 -17.18 -2.37
C LYS A 30 10.52 -16.17 -3.31
N ILE A 31 10.00 -16.61 -4.46
CA ILE A 31 9.29 -15.74 -5.41
C ILE A 31 7.94 -15.31 -4.83
N VAL A 32 7.18 -16.24 -4.25
CA VAL A 32 5.87 -15.95 -3.64
C VAL A 32 6.00 -14.92 -2.51
N GLY A 33 7.02 -15.02 -1.65
CA GLY A 33 7.26 -14.03 -0.60
C GLY A 33 7.51 -12.61 -1.13
N LYS A 34 8.27 -12.48 -2.23
CA LYS A 34 8.51 -11.17 -2.89
C LYS A 34 7.22 -10.61 -3.49
N ILE A 35 6.40 -11.45 -4.12
CA ILE A 35 5.12 -11.02 -4.70
C ILE A 35 4.17 -10.54 -3.61
N ILE A 36 4.02 -11.29 -2.52
CA ILE A 36 3.16 -10.89 -1.39
C ILE A 36 3.62 -9.55 -0.81
N SER A 37 4.93 -9.36 -0.64
CA SER A 37 5.48 -8.08 -0.16
C SER A 37 5.18 -6.92 -1.10
N LEU A 38 5.26 -7.14 -2.42
CA LEU A 38 4.97 -6.11 -3.43
C LEU A 38 3.48 -5.76 -3.43
N VAL A 39 2.61 -6.76 -3.34
CA VAL A 39 1.15 -6.56 -3.26
C VAL A 39 0.78 -5.82 -1.97
N LEU A 40 1.36 -6.19 -0.83
CA LEU A 40 1.15 -5.48 0.44
C LEU A 40 1.55 -4.01 0.36
N ALA A 41 2.70 -3.71 -0.24
CA ALA A 41 3.14 -2.33 -0.44
C ALA A 41 2.15 -1.54 -1.32
N ALA A 42 1.69 -2.13 -2.43
CA ALA A 42 0.70 -1.51 -3.31
C ALA A 42 -0.64 -1.24 -2.59
N VAL A 43 -1.11 -2.20 -1.79
CA VAL A 43 -2.32 -2.05 -0.97
C VAL A 43 -2.17 -0.94 0.05
N LEU A 44 -1.04 -0.85 0.76
CA LEU A 44 -0.78 0.21 1.72
C LEU A 44 -0.80 1.60 1.06
N VAL A 45 -0.13 1.76 -0.08
CA VAL A 45 -0.16 3.03 -0.84
C VAL A 45 -1.58 3.40 -1.25
N PHE A 46 -2.35 2.43 -1.73
CA PHE A 46 -3.75 2.63 -2.12
C PHE A 46 -4.63 3.07 -0.93
N PHE A 47 -4.47 2.43 0.24
CA PHE A 47 -5.18 2.83 1.46
C PHE A 47 -4.77 4.22 1.94
N CYS A 48 -3.48 4.57 1.89
CA CYS A 48 -3.01 5.91 2.21
C CYS A 48 -3.61 6.96 1.26
N TRP A 49 -3.76 6.64 -0.03
CA TRP A 49 -4.42 7.53 -0.99
C TRP A 49 -5.89 7.75 -0.63
N GLN A 50 -6.64 6.68 -0.32
CA GLN A 50 -8.04 6.82 0.10
C GLN A 50 -8.19 7.63 1.38
N GLN A 51 -7.28 7.47 2.34
CA GLN A 51 -7.29 8.28 3.56
C GLN A 51 -6.99 9.74 3.27
N ARG A 52 -6.04 10.02 2.36
CA ARG A 52 -5.72 11.38 1.92
C ARG A 52 -6.94 12.10 1.35
N ASP A 53 -7.71 11.46 0.46
CA ASP A 53 -8.90 12.08 -0.12
C ASP A 53 -9.98 12.39 0.93
N LYS A 54 -10.16 11.49 1.91
CA LYS A 54 -11.09 11.73 3.04
C LYS A 54 -10.66 12.91 3.90
N VAL A 55 -9.36 13.04 4.17
CA VAL A 55 -8.81 14.17 4.94
C VAL A 55 -8.92 15.48 4.18
N LEU A 56 -8.64 15.49 2.88
CA LEU A 56 -8.79 16.66 2.03
C LEU A 56 -10.25 17.12 1.95
N ASN A 57 -11.18 16.20 1.70
CA ASN A 57 -12.61 16.51 1.68
C ASN A 57 -13.11 17.05 3.02
N ALA A 58 -12.65 16.50 4.15
CA ALA A 58 -12.98 17.03 5.47
C ALA A 58 -12.40 18.44 5.68
N GLY A 59 -11.17 18.69 5.23
CA GLY A 59 -10.53 20.00 5.28
C GLY A 59 -11.25 21.05 4.42
N GLU A 60 -11.63 20.69 3.21
CA GLU A 60 -12.40 21.56 2.31
C GLU A 60 -13.81 21.86 2.86
N ALA A 61 -14.49 20.87 3.43
CA ALA A 61 -15.79 21.08 4.07
C ALA A 61 -15.69 22.02 5.29
N LEU A 62 -14.64 21.88 6.11
CA LEU A 62 -14.37 22.79 7.22
C LEU A 62 -14.02 24.20 6.73
N LYS A 63 -13.21 24.31 5.68
CA LYS A 63 -12.86 25.58 5.05
C LYS A 63 -14.10 26.28 4.49
N ALA A 64 -14.95 25.56 3.77
CA ALA A 64 -16.21 26.08 3.22
C ALA A 64 -17.15 26.56 4.33
N LYS A 65 -17.28 25.79 5.42
CA LYS A 65 -18.08 26.17 6.58
C LYS A 65 -17.51 27.41 7.29
N ALA A 66 -16.20 27.48 7.50
CA ALA A 66 -15.53 28.62 8.10
C ALA A 66 -15.67 29.89 7.23
N CYS A 67 -15.54 29.78 5.91
CA CYS A 67 -15.72 30.90 4.99
C CYS A 67 -17.19 31.35 4.88
N SER A 68 -18.15 30.44 4.99
CA SER A 68 -19.57 30.78 5.08
C SER A 68 -19.88 31.56 6.36
N THR A 69 -19.34 31.12 7.51
CA THR A 69 -19.50 31.82 8.79
C THR A 69 -18.70 33.13 8.85
N ALA A 70 -17.55 33.21 8.18
CA ALA A 70 -16.75 34.44 8.10
C ALA A 70 -17.46 35.56 7.32
N ASN A 71 -18.22 35.20 6.29
CA ASN A 71 -19.05 36.15 5.52
C ASN A 71 -20.35 36.54 6.25
N ALA A 72 -20.77 35.75 7.24
CA ALA A 72 -21.96 35.99 8.06
C ALA A 72 -21.54 36.40 9.49
N ASP A 73 -21.07 37.65 9.64
CA ASP A 73 -20.68 38.32 10.90
C ASP A 73 -20.06 37.40 11.98
N LEU A 74 -18.72 37.33 12.00
CA LEU A 74 -17.98 36.57 13.00
C LEU A 74 -18.30 37.06 14.42
N PRO A 75 -18.45 36.13 15.40
CA PRO A 75 -18.73 36.50 16.77
C PRO A 75 -17.58 37.32 17.35
N SER A 76 -17.92 38.42 18.02
CA SER A 76 -16.94 39.23 18.73
C SER A 76 -16.47 38.51 19.99
N PHE A 77 -15.15 38.42 20.20
CA PHE A 77 -14.57 37.95 21.46
C PHE A 77 -14.09 39.18 22.24
N PHE A 78 -14.72 39.48 23.38
CA PHE A 78 -14.46 40.70 24.16
C PHE A 78 -14.55 42.01 23.36
N GLY A 79 -15.54 42.14 22.48
CA GLY A 79 -15.74 43.34 21.66
C GLY A 79 -14.73 43.52 20.52
N ILE A 80 -13.77 42.60 20.37
CA ILE A 80 -12.86 42.55 19.23
C ILE A 80 -13.49 41.64 18.17
N LYS A 81 -13.76 42.19 16.98
CA LYS A 81 -14.19 41.39 15.83
C LYS A 81 -13.04 40.47 15.41
N VAL A 82 -13.21 39.17 15.62
CA VAL A 82 -12.30 38.16 15.09
C VAL A 82 -12.49 38.16 13.57
N THR A 83 -11.41 38.34 12.81
CA THR A 83 -11.44 38.29 11.34
C THR A 83 -10.62 37.10 10.86
N VAL A 84 -11.11 36.40 9.84
CA VAL A 84 -10.34 35.36 9.17
C VAL A 84 -9.52 36.05 8.06
N PRO A 85 -8.22 35.71 7.88
CA PRO A 85 -7.40 36.26 6.80
C PRO A 85 -8.08 36.13 5.42
N ALA A 86 -8.07 37.21 4.62
CA ALA A 86 -8.78 37.28 3.33
C ALA A 86 -8.28 36.27 2.29
N ASP A 87 -7.03 35.81 2.43
CA ASP A 87 -6.37 34.79 1.63
C ASP A 87 -6.82 33.37 1.98
N TRP A 88 -7.50 33.17 3.11
CA TRP A 88 -7.99 31.86 3.53
C TRP A 88 -9.15 31.38 2.64
N CYS A 89 -10.03 32.28 2.21
CA CYS A 89 -11.25 31.92 1.45
C CYS A 89 -11.11 32.09 -0.07
N THR A 90 -9.96 32.57 -0.56
CA THR A 90 -9.72 32.90 -1.98
C THR A 90 -8.69 31.98 -2.67
N ARG A 91 -8.11 31.01 -1.96
CA ARG A 91 -7.22 29.97 -2.52
C ARG A 91 -7.90 28.62 -2.64
#